data_AF-A0A2P2CCB8-F1
#
_entry.id   AF-A0A2P2CCB8-F1
#
_cell.length_a   1.000
_cell.length_b   1.000
_cell.length_c   1.000
_cell.angle_alpha   90.00
_cell.angle_beta   90.00
_cell.angle_gamma   90.00
#
_symmetry.space_group_name_H-M   'P 1'
#
loop_
_entity.id
_entity.type
_entity.pdbx_description
1 polymer ?
#
loop_
_entity_poly.entity_id
_entity_poly.type
_entity_poly.pdbx_seq_one_letter_code
_entity_poly.pdbx_strand_id
1 'polypeptide(L)'
;MSIAITHPGARLLAPALDTLADVVAGDWASAAGLCAARLRDPAACAADLAAAAARAGVSRRRRAPYRYQVHLRMLLVDEHPAVLSAALDLQVKLWMGQWDALEQVAPPTGRPHEEWRPHELLEIRTRHQQVDTWQGRPYACQSLFLAPPTARLAHHVLVQLDGGAPLGRYDLPAGPAAVHVG
;
A
#
# COMPACT_ATOMS: atom_id res chain seq x y z
N MET A 1 -11.53 -8.59 -17.65
CA MET A 1 -12.16 -7.37 -17.09
C MET A 1 -11.03 -6.38 -16.98
N SER A 2 -11.17 -5.19 -17.54
CA SER A 2 -10.05 -4.25 -17.67
C SER A 2 -10.41 -2.90 -17.05
N ILE A 3 -9.45 -2.31 -16.34
CA ILE A 3 -9.60 -1.02 -15.69
C ILE A 3 -8.60 -0.07 -16.33
N ALA A 4 -9.08 1.05 -16.85
CA ALA A 4 -8.24 2.10 -17.41
C ALA A 4 -8.27 3.33 -16.50
N ILE A 5 -7.10 3.74 -16.00
CA ILE A 5 -6.91 4.97 -15.25
C ILE A 5 -6.15 5.95 -16.14
N THR A 6 -6.72 7.13 -16.39
CA THR A 6 -6.06 8.20 -17.15
C THR A 6 -5.76 9.38 -16.24
N HIS A 7 -4.46 9.63 -16.01
CA HIS A 7 -3.93 10.75 -15.22
C HIS A 7 -2.42 10.91 -15.48
N PRO A 8 -1.84 12.12 -15.49
CA PRO A 8 -0.37 12.30 -15.66
C PRO A 8 0.48 11.53 -14.64
N GLY A 9 -0.07 11.29 -13.45
CA GLY A 9 0.54 10.47 -12.40
C GLY A 9 0.14 8.99 -12.37
N ALA A 10 -0.66 8.49 -13.33
CA ALA A 10 -1.22 7.12 -13.29
C ALA A 10 -0.14 6.03 -13.14
N ARG A 11 1.01 6.20 -13.79
CA ARG A 11 2.16 5.29 -13.68
C ARG A 11 2.68 5.10 -12.25
N LEU A 12 2.47 6.07 -11.37
CA LEU A 12 2.92 6.03 -9.98
C LEU A 12 2.08 5.10 -9.10
N LEU A 13 0.95 4.59 -9.63
CA LEU A 13 0.10 3.61 -8.96
C LEU A 13 0.52 2.16 -9.24
N ALA A 14 1.30 1.92 -10.31
CA ALA A 14 1.76 0.58 -10.65
C ALA A 14 2.52 -0.14 -9.52
N PRO A 15 3.42 0.52 -8.75
CA PRO A 15 4.08 -0.12 -7.62
C PRO A 15 3.14 -0.62 -6.52
N ALA A 16 1.91 -0.12 -6.43
CA ALA A 16 0.92 -0.61 -5.48
C ALA A 16 0.50 -2.05 -5.77
N LEU A 17 0.33 -2.39 -7.06
CA LEU A 17 0.03 -3.75 -7.50
C LEU A 17 1.21 -4.68 -7.21
N ASP A 18 2.43 -4.22 -7.48
CA ASP A 18 3.64 -5.00 -7.17
C ASP A 18 3.78 -5.26 -5.67
N THR A 19 3.57 -4.24 -4.85
CA THR A 19 3.59 -4.36 -3.37
C THR A 19 2.50 -5.30 -2.87
N LEU A 20 1.29 -5.21 -3.42
CA LEU A 20 0.21 -6.14 -3.08
C LEU A 20 0.61 -7.59 -3.41
N ALA A 21 1.19 -7.82 -4.59
CA ALA A 21 1.64 -9.15 -5.00
C ALA A 21 2.74 -9.71 -4.07
N ASP A 22 3.65 -8.86 -3.62
CA ASP A 22 4.71 -9.22 -2.67
C ASP A 22 4.12 -9.57 -1.29
N VAL A 23 3.24 -8.72 -0.75
CA VAL A 23 2.60 -8.93 0.56
C VAL A 23 1.73 -10.19 0.56
N VAL A 24 0.95 -10.44 -0.51
CA VAL A 24 0.16 -11.68 -0.68
C VAL A 24 1.07 -12.91 -0.79
N ALA A 25 2.26 -12.76 -1.38
CA ALA A 25 3.27 -13.81 -1.42
C ALA A 25 4.03 -13.98 -0.09
N GLY A 26 3.69 -13.20 0.94
CA GLY A 26 4.29 -13.26 2.27
C GLY A 26 5.58 -12.45 2.42
N ASP A 27 5.90 -11.57 1.46
CA ASP A 27 7.05 -10.68 1.54
C ASP A 27 6.67 -9.29 2.05
N TRP A 28 6.50 -9.18 3.36
CA TRP A 28 6.20 -7.91 4.03
C TRP A 28 7.32 -6.89 3.92
N ALA A 29 8.56 -7.30 3.62
CA ALA A 29 9.69 -6.41 3.46
C ALA A 29 9.48 -5.34 2.35
N SER A 30 8.70 -5.68 1.32
CA SER A 30 8.30 -4.77 0.23
C SER A 30 7.65 -3.48 0.73
N ALA A 31 6.94 -3.52 1.86
CA ALA A 31 6.29 -2.35 2.46
C ALA A 31 7.31 -1.27 2.90
N ALA A 32 8.50 -1.68 3.37
CA ALA A 32 9.57 -0.75 3.69
C ALA A 32 10.09 -0.04 2.44
N GLY A 33 10.15 -0.72 1.29
CA GLY A 33 10.51 -0.12 0.02
C GLY A 33 9.53 0.96 -0.42
N LEU A 34 8.22 0.68 -0.36
CA LEU A 34 7.16 1.65 -0.68
C LEU A 34 7.23 2.90 0.21
N CYS A 35 7.65 2.73 1.46
CA CYS A 35 7.75 3.80 2.44
C CYS A 35 9.19 4.33 2.64
N ALA A 36 10.14 3.97 1.78
CA ALA A 36 11.57 4.20 2.02
C ALA A 36 11.93 5.67 2.30
N ALA A 37 11.27 6.62 1.61
CA ALA A 37 11.48 8.05 1.79
C ALA A 37 11.14 8.57 3.21
N ARG A 38 10.53 7.74 4.06
CA ARG A 38 10.09 8.08 5.42
C ARG A 38 10.76 7.24 6.49
N LEU A 39 11.65 6.34 6.09
CA LEU A 39 12.37 5.46 6.99
C LEU A 39 13.81 5.95 7.12
N ARG A 40 14.37 5.85 8.32
CA ARG A 40 15.78 6.18 8.59
C ARG A 40 16.70 5.20 7.88
N ASP A 41 16.35 3.92 7.99
CA ASP A 41 17.03 2.81 7.32
C ASP A 41 15.96 1.85 6.76
N PRO A 42 15.61 1.95 5.46
CA PRO A 42 14.65 1.06 4.83
C PRO A 42 15.08 -0.42 4.86
N ALA A 43 16.38 -0.71 4.84
CA ALA A 43 16.89 -2.08 4.81
C ALA A 43 16.77 -2.76 6.19
N ALA A 44 17.11 -2.04 7.27
CA ALA A 44 16.89 -2.52 8.63
C ALA A 44 15.39 -2.70 8.92
N CYS A 45 14.54 -1.78 8.44
CA CYS A 45 13.09 -1.90 8.57
C CYS A 45 12.54 -3.13 7.83
N ALA A 46 13.03 -3.39 6.61
CA ALA A 46 12.68 -4.57 5.82
C ALA A 46 13.05 -5.88 6.55
N ALA A 47 14.20 -5.92 7.22
CA ALA A 47 14.62 -7.08 8.02
C ALA A 47 13.69 -7.34 9.21
N ASP A 48 13.32 -6.28 9.94
CA ASP A 48 12.38 -6.38 11.07
C ASP A 48 10.98 -6.84 10.61
N LEU A 49 10.51 -6.36 9.45
CA LEU A 49 9.25 -6.81 8.85
C LEU A 49 9.30 -8.28 8.42
N ALA A 50 10.42 -8.75 7.88
CA ALA A 50 10.60 -10.16 7.53
C ALA A 50 10.59 -11.05 8.78
N ALA A 51 11.21 -10.59 9.88
CA ALA A 51 11.17 -11.30 11.17
C ALA A 51 9.74 -11.33 11.76
N ALA A 52 8.99 -10.22 11.65
CA ALA A 52 7.59 -10.16 12.04
C ALA A 52 6.72 -11.12 11.22
N ALA A 53 6.88 -11.16 9.90
CA ALA A 53 6.19 -12.10 9.03
C ALA A 53 6.46 -13.56 9.44
N ALA A 54 7.71 -13.90 9.75
CA ALA A 54 8.06 -15.24 10.23
C ALA A 54 7.37 -15.58 11.57
N ARG A 55 7.35 -14.67 12.55
CA ARG A 55 6.64 -14.87 13.82
C ARG A 55 5.13 -14.99 13.66
N ALA A 56 4.56 -14.25 12.72
CA ALA A 56 3.15 -14.32 12.34
C ALA A 56 2.78 -15.65 11.66
N GLY A 57 3.76 -16.51 11.35
CA GLY A 57 3.54 -17.74 10.58
C GLY A 57 3.17 -17.43 9.13
N VAL A 58 3.71 -16.36 8.54
CA VAL A 58 3.54 -16.07 7.12
C VAL A 58 4.61 -16.81 6.34
N SER A 59 4.17 -17.82 5.59
CA SER A 59 5.02 -18.58 4.68
C SER A 59 5.21 -17.84 3.37
N ARG A 60 6.46 -17.58 2.99
CA ARG A 60 6.78 -17.04 1.67
C ARG A 60 6.41 -18.03 0.57
N ARG A 61 5.70 -17.54 -0.45
CA ARG A 61 5.27 -18.29 -1.62
C ARG A 61 5.88 -17.69 -2.89
N ARG A 62 5.74 -18.41 -3.99
CA ARG A 62 6.09 -17.86 -5.31
C ARG A 62 5.18 -16.67 -5.60
N ARG A 63 5.78 -15.50 -5.80
CA ARG A 63 5.12 -14.28 -6.25
C ARG A 63 4.42 -14.51 -7.58
N ALA A 64 3.14 -14.14 -7.66
CA ALA A 64 2.36 -14.08 -8.90
C ALA A 64 2.10 -12.60 -9.23
N PRO A 65 2.75 -12.03 -10.26
CA PRO A 65 2.54 -10.62 -10.61
C PRO A 65 1.15 -10.41 -11.20
N TYR A 66 0.53 -9.28 -10.84
CA TYR A 66 -0.71 -8.82 -11.46
C TYR A 66 -0.47 -8.27 -12.86
N ARG A 67 -1.46 -8.38 -13.73
CA ARG A 67 -1.39 -7.94 -15.13
C ARG A 67 -1.74 -6.48 -15.26
N TYR A 68 -0.76 -5.66 -15.61
CA TYR A 68 -0.99 -4.25 -15.93
C TYR A 68 -0.02 -3.73 -17.00
N GLN A 69 -0.39 -2.63 -17.64
CA GLN A 69 0.41 -1.93 -18.65
C GLN A 69 0.42 -0.43 -18.35
N VAL A 70 1.58 0.20 -18.53
CA VAL A 70 1.76 1.64 -18.36
C VAL A 70 2.00 2.27 -19.72
N HIS A 71 1.16 3.22 -20.11
CA HIS A 71 1.23 3.94 -21.38
C HIS A 71 1.14 5.45 -21.15
N LEU A 72 2.27 6.15 -21.13
CA LEU A 72 2.35 7.61 -20.90
C LEU A 72 1.58 8.07 -19.64
N ARG A 73 0.33 8.50 -19.82
CA ARG A 73 -0.60 9.01 -18.78
C ARG A 73 -1.70 8.01 -18.43
N MET A 74 -1.56 6.76 -18.85
CA MET A 74 -2.55 5.71 -18.68
C MET A 74 -1.94 4.52 -17.95
N LEU A 75 -2.68 3.99 -16.98
CA LEU A 75 -2.45 2.69 -16.37
C LEU A 75 -3.64 1.80 -16.73
N LEU A 76 -3.37 0.71 -17.42
CA LEU A 76 -4.36 -0.30 -17.81
C LEU A 76 -4.12 -1.54 -16.97
N VAL A 77 -5.11 -1.97 -16.20
CA VAL A 77 -5.03 -3.14 -15.31
C VAL A 77 -5.98 -4.21 -15.82
N ASP A 78 -5.47 -5.40 -16.11
CA ASP A 78 -6.23 -6.57 -16.56
C ASP A 78 -6.44 -7.53 -15.38
N GLU A 79 -7.10 -7.01 -14.34
CA GLU A 79 -7.44 -7.72 -13.12
C GLU A 79 -8.86 -7.32 -12.67
N HIS A 80 -9.44 -8.08 -11.74
CA HIS A 80 -10.71 -7.71 -11.14
C HIS A 80 -10.59 -6.38 -10.34
N PRO A 81 -11.57 -5.46 -10.37
CA PRO A 81 -11.54 -4.19 -9.64
C PRO A 81 -11.17 -4.30 -8.17
N ALA A 82 -11.63 -5.34 -7.49
CA ALA A 82 -11.29 -5.62 -6.10
C ALA A 82 -9.77 -5.76 -5.85
N VAL A 83 -9.00 -6.27 -6.82
CA VAL A 83 -7.53 -6.39 -6.71
C VAL A 83 -6.89 -5.01 -6.72
N LEU A 84 -7.31 -4.16 -7.67
CA LEU A 84 -6.82 -2.80 -7.75
C LEU A 84 -7.23 -1.99 -6.51
N SER A 85 -8.47 -2.11 -6.05
CA SER A 85 -8.93 -1.47 -4.82
C SER A 85 -8.09 -1.90 -3.61
N ALA A 86 -7.81 -3.21 -3.46
CA ALA A 86 -6.96 -3.71 -2.38
C ALA A 86 -5.52 -3.17 -2.46
N ALA A 87 -4.95 -3.06 -3.66
CA ALA A 87 -3.60 -2.52 -3.84
C ALA A 87 -3.52 -1.04 -3.46
N LEU A 88 -4.49 -0.25 -3.91
CA LEU A 88 -4.55 1.18 -3.60
C LEU A 88 -4.85 1.44 -2.13
N ASP A 89 -5.77 0.67 -1.53
CA ASP A 89 -6.07 0.75 -0.09
C ASP A 89 -4.83 0.42 0.75
N LEU A 90 -4.12 -0.66 0.45
CA LEU A 90 -2.89 -1.02 1.14
C LEU A 90 -1.83 0.10 1.01
N GLN A 91 -1.61 0.62 -0.20
CA GLN A 91 -0.67 1.72 -0.41
C GLN A 91 -1.04 2.95 0.42
N VAL A 92 -2.31 3.32 0.44
CA VAL A 92 -2.83 4.47 1.19
C VAL A 92 -2.67 4.25 2.70
N LYS A 93 -3.03 3.07 3.22
CA LYS A 93 -2.87 2.71 4.64
C LYS A 93 -1.42 2.74 5.10
N LEU A 94 -0.51 2.11 4.35
CA LEU A 94 0.93 2.14 4.63
C LEU A 94 1.47 3.57 4.64
N TRP A 95 1.03 4.38 3.68
CA TRP A 95 1.36 5.79 3.64
C TRP A 95 0.80 6.56 4.86
N MET A 96 -0.42 6.26 5.31
CA MET A 96 -0.99 6.91 6.50
C MET A 96 -0.35 6.43 7.81
N GLY A 97 0.49 5.40 7.77
CA GLY A 97 1.17 4.82 8.93
C GLY A 97 0.46 3.62 9.54
N GLN A 98 -0.57 3.09 8.87
CA GLN A 98 -1.35 1.93 9.31
C GLN A 98 -0.68 0.63 8.83
N TRP A 99 0.47 0.31 9.43
CA TRP A 99 1.30 -0.83 9.03
C TRP A 99 0.73 -2.18 9.46
N ASP A 100 -0.19 -2.18 10.42
CA ASP A 100 -1.02 -3.32 10.79
C ASP A 100 -1.88 -3.84 9.61
N ALA A 101 -2.12 -3.01 8.59
CA ALA A 101 -2.81 -3.41 7.36
C ALA A 101 -2.11 -4.56 6.60
N LEU A 102 -0.81 -4.78 6.81
CA LEU A 102 -0.09 -5.91 6.18
C LEU A 102 -0.66 -7.27 6.59
N GLU A 103 -1.11 -7.38 7.84
CA GLU A 103 -1.70 -8.61 8.38
C GLU A 103 -3.07 -8.91 7.76
N GLN A 104 -3.84 -7.88 7.39
CA GLN A 104 -5.17 -8.03 6.79
C GLN A 104 -5.11 -8.55 5.34
N VAL A 105 -3.99 -8.35 4.66
CA VAL A 105 -3.82 -8.64 3.23
C VAL A 105 -3.10 -9.97 3.00
N ALA A 106 -2.16 -10.32 3.87
CA ALA A 106 -1.39 -11.54 3.70
C ALA A 106 -2.09 -12.75 4.34
N PRO A 107 -2.17 -13.90 3.66
CA PRO A 107 -2.78 -15.08 4.24
C PRO A 107 -1.90 -15.65 5.37
N PRO A 108 -2.42 -15.82 6.59
CA PRO A 108 -1.69 -16.52 7.65
C PRO A 108 -1.55 -17.99 7.25
N THR A 109 -0.33 -18.52 7.31
CA THR A 109 -0.02 -19.88 6.84
C THR A 109 0.84 -20.60 7.87
N GLY A 110 0.19 -21.08 8.94
CA GLY A 110 0.85 -21.75 10.05
C GLY A 110 0.18 -21.40 11.37
N ARG A 111 0.77 -21.85 12.49
CA ARG A 111 0.42 -21.33 13.82
C ARG A 111 1.37 -20.18 14.14
N PRO A 112 0.87 -18.96 14.46
CA PRO A 112 1.71 -17.88 14.93
C PRO A 112 2.48 -18.28 16.18
N HIS A 113 3.66 -17.69 16.38
CA HIS A 113 4.37 -17.80 17.65
C HIS A 113 3.51 -17.23 18.79
N GLU A 114 3.58 -17.79 20.00
CA GLU A 114 2.73 -17.37 21.13
C GLU A 114 2.88 -15.87 21.47
N GLU A 115 4.09 -15.36 21.25
CA GLU A 115 4.47 -13.96 21.48
C GLU A 115 4.06 -13.03 20.34
N TRP A 116 3.60 -13.55 19.19
CA TRP A 116 3.21 -12.71 18.05
C TRP A 116 2.05 -11.78 18.41
N ARG A 117 2.20 -10.51 18.09
CA ARG A 117 1.13 -9.51 18.20
C ARG A 117 1.10 -8.60 16.97
N PRO A 118 -0.08 -8.35 16.34
CA PRO A 118 -0.17 -7.45 15.18
C PRO A 118 0.34 -6.02 15.44
N HIS A 119 0.29 -5.54 16.69
CA HIS A 119 0.83 -4.22 17.04
C HIS A 119 2.35 -4.10 16.84
N GLU A 120 3.10 -5.21 16.78
CA GLU A 120 4.53 -5.22 16.47
C GLU A 120 4.83 -4.51 15.13
N LEU A 121 3.91 -4.59 14.16
CA LEU A 121 4.06 -3.89 12.86
C LEU A 121 4.07 -2.36 13.03
N LEU A 122 3.28 -1.83 13.96
CA LEU A 122 3.23 -0.41 14.30
C LEU A 122 4.45 0.03 15.12
N GLU A 123 4.98 -0.87 15.96
CA GLU A 123 6.22 -0.63 16.70
C GLU A 123 7.43 -0.60 15.76
N ILE A 124 7.50 -1.52 14.79
CA ILE A 124 8.54 -1.53 13.74
C ILE A 124 8.51 -0.21 12.97
N ARG A 125 7.32 0.25 12.53
CA ARG A 125 7.18 1.57 11.89
C ARG A 125 7.72 2.69 12.78
N THR A 126 7.26 2.76 14.02
CA THR A 126 7.68 3.81 14.98
C THR A 126 9.19 3.77 15.27
N ARG A 127 9.78 2.58 15.30
CA ARG A 127 11.23 2.39 15.47
C ARG A 127 12.01 2.85 14.26
N HIS A 128 11.51 2.68 13.03
CA HIS A 128 12.28 2.95 11.82
C HIS A 128 11.95 4.27 11.14
N GLN A 129 10.87 4.95 11.52
CA GLN A 129 10.49 6.21 10.92
C GLN A 129 11.51 7.32 11.12
N GLN A 130 11.66 8.18 10.11
CA GLN A 130 12.34 9.46 10.26
C GLN A 130 11.50 10.38 11.16
N VAL A 131 12.18 11.32 11.80
CA VAL A 131 11.54 12.33 12.65
C VAL A 131 10.46 13.06 11.84
N ASP A 132 9.29 13.27 12.46
CA ASP A 132 8.14 13.99 11.90
C ASP A 132 7.51 13.43 10.60
N THR A 133 7.83 12.21 10.18
CA THR A 133 7.24 11.62 8.96
C THR A 133 5.88 10.94 9.19
N TRP A 134 5.72 10.24 10.31
CA TRP A 134 4.42 9.77 10.82
C TRP A 134 4.21 10.25 12.24
N GLN A 135 2.96 10.22 12.70
CA GLN A 135 2.67 10.43 14.10
C GLN A 135 3.34 9.34 14.95
N GLY A 136 3.99 9.73 16.04
CA GLY A 136 4.71 8.79 16.92
C GLY A 136 3.81 7.82 17.69
N ARG A 137 2.48 8.01 17.68
CA ARG A 137 1.54 7.09 18.31
C ARG A 137 1.24 5.90 17.37
N PRO A 138 1.21 4.64 17.87
CA PRO A 138 1.01 3.46 17.03
C PRO A 138 -0.21 3.53 16.09
N TYR A 139 -1.37 3.92 16.61
CA TYR A 139 -2.64 3.96 15.84
C TYR A 139 -2.97 5.32 15.24
N ALA A 140 -2.12 6.33 15.41
CA ALA A 140 -2.41 7.64 14.87
C ALA A 140 -2.13 7.65 13.36
N CYS A 141 -3.17 7.97 12.59
CA CYS A 141 -3.09 8.04 11.14
C CYS A 141 -2.71 9.46 10.69
N GLN A 142 -1.89 9.55 9.64
CA GLN A 142 -1.67 10.82 8.97
C GLN A 142 -2.91 11.26 8.19
N SER A 143 -3.13 12.57 8.13
CA SER A 143 -4.20 13.13 7.32
C SER A 143 -3.91 12.95 5.83
N LEU A 144 -4.88 12.43 5.07
CA LEU A 144 -4.83 12.37 3.60
C LEU A 144 -4.63 13.74 2.95
N PHE A 145 -5.06 14.82 3.61
CA PHE A 145 -4.86 16.18 3.12
C PHE A 145 -3.36 16.54 3.02
N LEU A 146 -2.56 16.02 3.94
CA LEU A 146 -1.11 16.21 3.99
C LEU A 146 -0.35 15.16 3.18
N ALA A 147 -1.06 14.37 2.38
CA ALA A 147 -0.47 13.28 1.63
C ALA A 147 0.21 13.73 0.34
N PRO A 148 1.31 13.07 -0.09
CA PRO A 148 1.94 13.34 -1.35
C PRO A 148 0.92 13.05 -2.45
N PRO A 149 1.13 13.66 -3.62
CA PRO A 149 0.24 13.49 -4.76
C PRO A 149 -0.09 12.04 -5.10
N THR A 150 0.84 11.10 -4.89
CA THR A 150 0.64 9.68 -5.20
C THR A 150 -0.40 9.00 -4.31
N ALA A 151 -0.35 9.22 -2.98
CA ALA A 151 -1.32 8.65 -2.05
C ALA A 151 -2.71 9.28 -2.22
N ARG A 152 -2.76 10.60 -2.50
CA ARG A 152 -4.02 11.28 -2.85
C ARG A 152 -4.61 10.74 -4.14
N LEU A 153 -3.79 10.54 -5.17
CA LEU A 153 -4.22 9.95 -6.44
C LEU A 153 -4.73 8.52 -6.25
N ALA A 154 -4.04 7.70 -5.46
CA ALA A 154 -4.46 6.34 -5.13
C ALA A 154 -5.83 6.32 -4.45
N HIS A 155 -6.03 7.15 -3.42
CA HIS A 155 -7.33 7.26 -2.74
C HIS A 155 -8.42 7.81 -3.68
N HIS A 156 -8.11 8.75 -4.57
CA HIS A 156 -9.09 9.27 -5.53
C HIS A 156 -9.59 8.17 -6.47
N VAL A 157 -8.69 7.36 -7.01
CA VAL A 157 -9.05 6.21 -7.86
C VAL A 157 -9.83 5.17 -7.08
N LEU A 158 -9.41 4.85 -5.84
CA LEU A 158 -10.12 3.92 -4.95
C LEU A 158 -11.58 4.34 -4.74
N VAL A 159 -11.82 5.61 -4.38
CA VAL A 159 -13.18 6.13 -4.18
C VAL A 159 -14.04 6.02 -5.45
N GLN A 160 -13.46 6.25 -6.63
CA GLN A 160 -14.20 6.08 -7.88
C GLN A 160 -14.55 4.62 -8.17
N LEU A 161 -13.66 3.68 -7.87
CA LEU A 161 -13.93 2.24 -8.03
C LEU A 161 -15.06 1.77 -7.11
N ASP A 162 -15.18 2.36 -5.93
CA ASP A 162 -16.26 2.07 -4.97
C ASP A 162 -17.58 2.81 -5.30
N GLY A 163 -17.64 3.54 -6.42
CA GLY A 163 -18.82 4.30 -6.86
C GLY A 163 -19.05 5.63 -6.11
N GLY A 164 -18.06 6.09 -5.34
CA GLY A 164 -18.12 7.35 -4.62
C GLY A 164 -17.66 8.57 -5.42
N ALA A 165 -17.96 9.76 -4.90
CA ALA A 165 -17.46 11.04 -5.42
C ALA A 165 -16.29 11.56 -4.56
N PRO A 166 -15.07 11.70 -5.10
CA PRO A 166 -13.91 12.21 -4.33
C PRO A 166 -13.90 13.73 -4.12
N LEU A 167 -14.92 14.45 -4.63
CA LEU A 167 -14.95 15.91 -4.68
C LEU A 167 -14.77 16.57 -3.30
N GLY A 168 -13.89 17.57 -3.24
CA GLY A 168 -13.71 18.46 -2.10
C GLY A 168 -12.83 17.93 -0.95
N ARG A 169 -12.22 16.75 -1.07
CA ARG A 169 -11.38 16.18 0.01
C ARG A 169 -9.93 16.68 0.01
N TYR A 170 -9.36 16.91 -1.18
CA TYR A 170 -8.00 17.40 -1.38
C TYR A 170 -7.74 17.67 -2.87
N ASP A 171 -6.72 18.46 -3.18
CA ASP A 171 -6.31 18.73 -4.57
C ASP A 171 -5.40 17.64 -5.14
N LEU A 172 -5.62 17.31 -6.41
CA LEU A 172 -4.71 16.47 -7.20
C LEU A 172 -3.93 17.34 -8.19
N PRO A 173 -2.59 17.24 -8.22
CA PRO A 173 -1.82 17.87 -9.27
C PRO A 173 -2.23 17.33 -10.64
N ALA A 174 -2.63 18.22 -11.54
CA ALA A 174 -3.18 17.93 -12.88
C ALA A 174 -4.65 17.48 -12.94
N GLY A 175 -5.42 17.67 -11.85
CA GLY A 175 -6.87 17.46 -11.83
C GLY A 175 -7.28 16.02 -11.50
N PRO A 176 -8.59 15.71 -11.59
CA PRO A 176 -9.09 14.37 -11.26
C PRO A 176 -8.62 13.32 -12.28
N ALA A 177 -8.32 12.11 -11.80
CA ALA A 177 -8.16 10.96 -12.68
C ALA A 177 -9.52 10.54 -13.26
N ALA A 178 -9.51 10.09 -14.51
CA ALA A 178 -10.63 9.38 -15.12
C ALA A 178 -10.42 7.87 -14.96
N VAL A 179 -11.40 7.17 -14.41
CA VAL A 179 -11.38 5.72 -14.20
C VAL A 179 -12.51 5.09 -15.02
N HIS A 180 -12.17 4.10 -15.85
CA HIS A 180 -13.12 3.33 -16.64
C HIS A 180 -12.97 1.85 -16.34
N VAL A 181 -14.09 1.15 -16.15
CA VAL A 181 -14.14 -0.29 -15.86
C VAL A 181 -14.94 -0.96 -16.97
N GLY A 182 -14.33 -1.91 -17.67
CA GLY A 182 -14.91 -2.66 -18.78
C GLY A 182 -14.77 -4.17 -18.66
#